data_AF-A0A2V8Z619-F1
#
_entry.id   AF-A0A2V8Z619-F1
#
_cell.length_a   1.000
_cell.length_b   1.000
_cell.length_c   1.000
_cell.angle_alpha   90.00
_cell.angle_beta   90.00
_cell.angle_gamma   90.00
#
_symmetry.space_group_name_H-M   'P 1'
#
loop_
_entity.id
_entity.type
_entity.pdbx_description
1 polymer ?
#
loop_
_entity_poly.entity_id
_entity_poly.type
_entity_poly.pdbx_seq_one_letter_code
_entity_poly.pdbx_strand_id
1 'polypeptide(L)'
;MNWHSEQIEKVVRNALAEDIGPGDASTAATTPPNTVARAYLLARQTLVCAGLPLVENVFRTLDRKMEVIASRMQPAWTPKLWGWRRQRYRLKCGTNAN
;
A
#
# COMPACT_ATOMS: atom_id res chain seq x y z
N MET A 1 -6.40 -19.48 -1.74
CA MET A 1 -6.71 -18.74 -0.49
C MET A 1 -7.71 -17.65 -0.83
N ASN A 2 -8.81 -17.54 -0.08
CA ASN A 2 -9.78 -16.48 -0.26
C ASN A 2 -9.34 -15.25 0.55
N TRP A 3 -8.88 -14.21 -0.13
CA TRP A 3 -8.42 -12.97 0.52
C TRP A 3 -9.58 -12.07 0.97
N HIS A 4 -10.81 -12.34 0.55
CA HIS A 4 -12.02 -11.59 0.94
C HIS A 4 -12.90 -12.39 1.91
N SER A 5 -12.29 -13.25 2.72
CA SER A 5 -13.04 -13.98 3.75
C SER A 5 -13.30 -13.09 4.96
N GLU A 6 -14.38 -13.38 5.68
CA GLU A 6 -14.74 -12.64 6.91
C GLU A 6 -13.60 -12.62 7.94
N GLN A 7 -12.82 -13.70 8.02
CA GLN A 7 -11.67 -13.80 8.91
C GLN A 7 -10.57 -12.79 8.52
N ILE A 8 -10.26 -12.65 7.23
CA ILE A 8 -9.25 -11.69 6.76
C ILE A 8 -9.74 -10.26 6.99
N GLU A 9 -11.00 -9.97 6.70
CA GLU A 9 -11.57 -8.64 6.98
C GLU A 9 -11.53 -8.27 8.46
N LYS A 10 -11.81 -9.24 9.35
CA LYS A 10 -11.69 -9.02 10.81
C LYS A 10 -10.25 -8.70 11.21
N VAL A 11 -9.27 -9.44 10.70
CA VAL A 11 -7.85 -9.17 10.98
C VAL A 11 -7.46 -7.78 10.50
N VAL A 12 -7.85 -7.40 9.27
CA VAL A 12 -7.58 -6.07 8.72
C VAL A 12 -8.21 -4.97 9.57
N ARG A 13 -9.50 -5.09 9.92
CA ARG A 13 -10.19 -4.09 10.76
C ARG A 13 -9.54 -3.95 12.14
N ASN A 14 -9.16 -5.06 12.76
CA ASN A 14 -8.53 -5.05 14.07
C ASN A 14 -7.15 -4.38 14.04
N ALA A 15 -6.33 -4.71 13.03
CA ALA A 15 -5.01 -4.09 12.86
C ALA A 15 -5.11 -2.57 12.59
N LEU A 16 -6.08 -2.15 11.79
CA LEU A 16 -6.33 -0.72 11.55
C LEU A 16 -6.83 0.00 12.81
N ALA A 17 -7.70 -0.63 13.59
CA ALA A 17 -8.19 -0.08 14.85
C ALA A 17 -7.07 0.04 15.91
N GLU A 18 -6.11 -0.88 15.91
CA GLU A 18 -4.92 -0.83 16.76
C GLU A 18 -3.99 0.32 16.38
N ASP A 19 -3.65 0.46 15.09
CA ASP A 19 -2.64 1.42 14.63
C ASP A 19 -3.16 2.86 14.51
N ILE A 20 -4.43 3.02 14.07
CA ILE A 20 -5.04 4.34 13.80
C ILE A 20 -6.01 4.74 14.92
N GLY A 21 -6.80 3.79 15.44
CA GLY A 21 -7.80 4.04 16.48
C GLY A 21 -8.70 5.26 16.17
N PRO A 22 -8.71 6.31 17.02
CA PRO A 22 -9.53 7.50 16.82
C PRO A 22 -9.03 8.44 15.71
N GLY A 23 -7.83 8.23 15.18
CA GLY A 23 -7.25 9.01 14.07
C GLY A 23 -5.73 9.10 14.11
N ASP A 24 -5.13 9.60 13.03
CA ASP A 24 -3.68 9.81 12.90
C ASP A 24 -3.33 11.31 13.05
N ALA A 25 -2.97 11.71 14.27
CA ALA A 25 -2.66 13.09 14.60
C ALA A 25 -1.45 13.63 13.82
N SER A 26 -0.46 12.77 13.53
CA SER A 26 0.75 13.17 12.81
C SER A 26 0.44 13.51 11.36
N THR A 27 -0.37 12.68 10.70
CA THR A 27 -0.86 12.94 9.35
C THR A 27 -1.78 14.14 9.32
N ALA A 28 -2.72 14.27 10.25
CA ALA A 28 -3.65 15.40 10.31
C ALA A 28 -2.93 16.76 10.50
N ALA A 29 -1.83 16.79 11.26
CA ALA A 29 -1.05 18.00 11.48
C ALA A 29 -0.14 18.37 10.30
N THR A 30 0.29 17.40 9.50
CA THR A 30 1.33 17.60 8.47
C THR A 30 0.81 17.55 7.04
N THR A 31 -0.35 16.93 6.82
CA THR A 31 -0.89 16.65 5.49
C THR A 31 -2.28 17.30 5.35
N PRO A 32 -2.48 18.17 4.34
CA PRO A 32 -3.80 18.73 4.07
C PRO A 32 -4.84 17.63 3.77
N PRO A 33 -6.11 17.78 4.19
CA PRO A 33 -7.13 16.72 4.10
C PRO A 33 -7.43 16.19 2.69
N ASN A 34 -7.22 16.99 1.65
CA ASN A 34 -7.53 16.64 0.26
C ASN A 34 -6.27 16.28 -0.55
N THR A 35 -5.20 15.90 0.12
CA THR A 35 -3.94 15.56 -0.55
C THR A 35 -4.07 14.25 -1.32
N VAL A 36 -3.79 14.29 -2.62
CA VAL A 36 -3.69 13.10 -3.46
C VAL A 36 -2.23 12.73 -3.65
N ALA A 37 -1.88 11.49 -3.34
CA ALA A 37 -0.52 11.01 -3.44
C ALA A 37 -0.42 9.72 -4.27
N ARG A 38 0.81 9.41 -4.70
CA ARG A 38 1.16 8.14 -5.30
C ARG A 38 2.27 7.47 -4.51
N ALA A 39 1.99 6.29 -3.97
CA ALA A 39 2.97 5.49 -3.22
C ALA A 39 3.46 4.27 -4.03
N TYR A 40 4.58 3.68 -3.59
CA TYR A 40 5.16 2.44 -4.12
C TYR A 40 5.66 1.56 -2.97
N LEU A 41 5.28 0.27 -2.95
CA LEU A 41 5.86 -0.71 -2.00
C LEU A 41 7.19 -1.23 -2.54
N LEU A 42 8.30 -0.76 -1.99
CA LEU A 42 9.65 -1.14 -2.42
C LEU A 42 10.31 -2.13 -1.46
N ALA A 43 10.68 -3.31 -1.97
CA ALA A 43 11.49 -4.25 -1.21
C ALA A 43 12.90 -3.68 -0.97
N ARG A 44 13.31 -3.60 0.31
CA ARG A 44 14.65 -3.12 0.70
C ARG A 44 15.73 -4.20 0.55
N GLN A 45 15.34 -5.46 0.45
CA GLN A 45 16.21 -6.63 0.27
C GLN A 45 15.54 -7.68 -0.61
N THR A 46 16.29 -8.68 -1.05
CA THR A 46 15.75 -9.82 -1.80
C THR A 46 14.78 -10.60 -0.92
N LEU A 47 13.58 -10.85 -1.43
CA LEU A 47 12.53 -11.58 -0.71
C LEU A 47 11.60 -12.29 -1.69
N VAL A 48 10.87 -13.28 -1.17
CA VAL A 48 9.66 -13.81 -1.81
C VAL A 48 8.50 -12.92 -1.37
N CYS A 49 7.78 -12.33 -2.33
CA CYS A 49 6.63 -11.50 -2.01
C CYS A 49 5.37 -12.36 -1.97
N ALA A 50 4.68 -12.34 -0.84
CA ALA A 50 3.43 -13.05 -0.61
C ALA A 50 2.40 -12.08 -0.02
N GLY A 51 1.12 -12.37 -0.22
CA GLY A 51 0.03 -11.59 0.37
C GLY A 51 -0.24 -10.23 -0.29
N LEU A 52 0.21 -9.97 -1.52
CA LEU A 52 -0.12 -8.73 -2.23
C LEU A 52 -1.63 -8.41 -2.29
N PRO A 53 -2.55 -9.38 -2.46
CA PRO A 53 -3.98 -9.09 -2.40
C PRO A 53 -4.46 -8.57 -1.02
N LEU A 54 -3.77 -8.92 0.07
CA LEU A 54 -4.10 -8.40 1.40
C LEU A 54 -3.83 -6.89 1.48
N VAL A 55 -2.79 -6.41 0.78
CA VAL A 55 -2.46 -4.98 0.73
C VAL A 55 -3.62 -4.18 0.14
N GLU A 56 -4.26 -4.70 -0.91
CA GLU A 56 -5.46 -4.10 -1.48
C GLU A 56 -6.60 -4.02 -0.47
N ASN A 57 -6.84 -5.08 0.31
CA ASN A 57 -7.89 -5.09 1.34
C ASN A 57 -7.66 -4.02 2.41
N VAL A 58 -6.42 -3.86 2.90
CA VAL A 58 -6.10 -2.87 3.92
C VAL A 58 -6.38 -1.46 3.39
N PHE A 59 -5.82 -1.13 2.22
CA PHE A 59 -5.91 0.22 1.68
C PHE A 59 -7.32 0.58 1.20
N ARG A 60 -8.08 -0.35 0.62
CA ARG A 60 -9.48 -0.12 0.25
C ARG A 60 -10.42 0.00 1.46
N THR A 61 -10.04 -0.56 2.61
CA THR A 61 -10.80 -0.37 3.87
C THR A 61 -10.68 1.08 4.36
N LEU A 62 -9.53 1.73 4.16
CA LEU A 62 -9.31 3.13 4.50
C LEU A 62 -9.91 4.09 3.47
N ASP A 63 -9.74 3.80 2.18
CA ASP A 63 -10.35 4.58 1.10
C ASP A 63 -10.81 3.66 -0.04
N ARG A 64 -12.13 3.59 -0.23
CA ARG A 64 -12.75 2.75 -1.27
C ARG A 64 -12.40 3.20 -2.69
N LYS A 65 -12.02 4.47 -2.88
CA LYS A 65 -11.61 5.04 -4.18
C LYS A 65 -10.13 4.81 -4.49
N MET A 66 -9.38 4.19 -3.58
CA MET A 66 -7.96 3.92 -3.77
C MET A 66 -7.76 2.90 -4.90
N GLU A 67 -7.06 3.32 -5.95
CA GLU A 67 -6.55 2.43 -6.99
C GLU A 67 -5.35 1.69 -6.43
N VAL A 68 -5.38 0.36 -6.43
CA VAL A 68 -4.29 -0.50 -5.97
C VAL A 68 -3.89 -1.44 -7.11
N ILE A 69 -2.69 -1.24 -7.68
CA ILE A 69 -2.20 -2.07 -8.79
C ILE A 69 -1.02 -2.90 -8.32
N ALA A 70 -1.19 -4.21 -8.10
CA ALA A 70 -0.08 -5.11 -7.82
C ALA A 70 0.57 -5.59 -9.13
N SER A 71 1.82 -5.18 -9.37
CA SER A 71 2.59 -5.64 -10.53
C SER A 71 4.04 -5.90 -10.15
N ARG A 72 4.69 -6.86 -10.82
CA ARG A 72 6.15 -7.01 -10.73
C ARG A 72 6.75 -5.88 -11.56
N MET A 73 7.39 -4.92 -10.90
CA MET A 73 8.04 -3.80 -11.55
C MET A 73 9.32 -4.29 -12.22
N GLN A 74 9.36 -4.14 -13.54
CA GLN A 74 10.57 -4.35 -14.34
C GLN A 74 11.58 -3.21 -14.06
N PRO A 75 12.90 -3.47 -14.18
CA PRO A 75 13.96 -2.56 -13.70
C PRO A 75 14.12 -1.23 -14.46
N ALA A 76 13.17 -0.81 -15.30
CA ALA A 76 13.31 0.35 -16.18
C ALA A 76 13.40 1.72 -15.45
N TRP A 77 12.92 1.83 -14.20
CA TRP A 77 13.02 3.06 -13.40
C TRP A 77 14.06 2.89 -12.29
N THR A 78 15.34 2.99 -12.63
CA THR A 78 16.44 3.07 -11.67
C THR A 78 16.95 4.51 -11.60
N PRO A 79 16.79 5.23 -10.46
CA PRO A 79 17.69 6.33 -10.17
C PRO A 79 19.11 5.75 -10.22
N LYS A 80 19.97 6.28 -11.09
CA LYS A 80 21.32 5.72 -11.38
C LYS A 80 22.26 5.63 -10.16
N LEU A 81 21.82 6.08 -8.99
CA LEU A 81 22.62 6.24 -7.77
C LEU A 81 22.75 4.97 -6.90
N TRP A 82 22.02 3.89 -7.17
CA TRP A 82 22.09 2.68 -6.34
C TRP A 82 22.19 1.40 -7.18
N GLY A 83 23.42 0.89 -7.34
CA GLY A 83 23.80 -0.26 -8.17
C GLY A 83 23.32 -1.64 -7.69
N TRP A 84 22.02 -1.82 -7.47
CA TRP A 84 21.43 -3.10 -7.05
C TRP A 84 20.39 -3.58 -8.06
N ARG A 85 20.59 -4.76 -8.67
CA ARG A 85 19.55 -5.47 -9.43
C ARG A 85 18.49 -5.97 -8.44
N ARG A 86 17.32 -5.33 -8.38
CA ARG A 86 16.26 -5.67 -7.41
C ARG A 86 15.03 -6.23 -8.11
N GLN A 87 14.43 -7.26 -7.51
CA GLN A 87 13.03 -7.58 -7.75
C GLN A 87 12.20 -6.48 -7.10
N ARG A 88 11.35 -5.80 -7.87
CA ARG A 88 10.51 -4.72 -7.37
C ARG A 88 9.06 -5.09 -7.61
N TYR A 89 8.22 -4.78 -6.64
CA TYR A 89 6.77 -4.84 -6.79
C TYR A 89 6.31 -3.39 -6.87
N ARG A 90 5.43 -3.08 -7.80
CA ARG A 90 4.74 -1.79 -7.87
C ARG A 90 3.36 -2.06 -7.32
N LEU A 91 3.06 -1.39 -6.23
CA LEU A 91 1.70 -1.06 -5.83
C LEU A 91 1.52 0.41 -6.18
N LYS A 92 0.75 0.75 -7.21
CA LYS A 92 0.32 2.14 -7.38
C LYS A 92 -0.87 2.31 -6.47
N CYS A 93 -0.78 3.27 -5.55
CA CYS A 93 -1.83 3.65 -4.62
C CYS A 93 -2.21 5.09 -4.95
N GLY A 94 -3.47 5.39 -5.29
CA GLY A 94 -3.90 6.76 -5.55
C GLY A 94 -5.40 6.89 -5.54
N THR A 95 -5.91 8.03 -5.09
CA THR A 95 -7.31 8.38 -5.23
C THR A 95 -7.53 8.92 -6.64
N ASN A 96 -8.57 8.44 -7.31
CA ASN A 96 -8.90 8.91 -8.66
C ASN A 96 -9.36 10.37 -8.54
N ALA A 97 -8.49 11.32 -8.92
CA ALA A 97 -8.89 12.69 -9.18
C ALA A 97 -9.64 12.67 -10.51
N ASN A 98 -10.97 12.72 -10.42
CA ASN A 98 -11.79 13.24 -11.50
C ASN A 98 -11.97 14.73 -11.25
#